data_AF-A0A225D8X2-F1
#
_entry.id   AF-A0A225D8X2-F1
#
_cell.length_a   1.000
_cell.length_b   1.000
_cell.length_c   1.000
_cell.angle_alpha   90.00
_cell.angle_beta   90.00
_cell.angle_gamma   90.00
#
_symmetry.space_group_name_H-M   'P 1'
#
loop_
_entity.id
_entity.type
_entity.pdbx_description
1 polymer ?
#
loop_
_entity_poly.entity_id
_entity_poly.type
_entity_poly.pdbx_seq_one_letter_code
_entity_poly.pdbx_strand_id
1 'polypeptide(L)'
;MTNDDIAQKLRTHATSLARSGNNLYRVRAFRQAAMAVLMLPTPVMTMLSDRGRPALEEVPGIGPSLAETIDEFTRTGDWKPRTKSRDAFCRR
;
A
#
# COMPACT_ATOMS: atom_id res chain seq x y z
N MET A 1 -15.83 2.22 -0.49
CA MET A 1 -14.54 2.53 0.15
C MET A 1 -14.16 3.97 -0.18
N THR A 2 -13.78 4.75 0.82
CA THR A 2 -13.32 6.14 0.66
C THR A 2 -11.79 6.19 0.58
N ASN A 3 -11.22 7.30 0.06
CA ASN A 3 -9.77 7.51 0.07
C ASN A 3 -9.19 7.45 1.48
N ASP A 4 -9.92 8.01 2.46
CA ASP A 4 -9.51 8.00 3.86
C ASP A 4 -9.38 6.57 4.41
N ASP A 5 -10.34 5.69 4.12
CA ASP A 5 -10.27 4.27 4.52
C ASP A 5 -9.07 3.55 3.89
N ILE A 6 -8.77 3.83 2.62
CA ILE A 6 -7.60 3.27 1.94
C ILE A 6 -6.31 3.77 2.60
N ALA A 7 -6.19 5.07 2.85
CA ALA A 7 -5.03 5.67 3.49
C ALA A 7 -4.83 5.18 4.92
N GLN A 8 -5.91 5.07 5.70
CA GLN A 8 -5.90 4.56 7.07
C GLN A 8 -5.38 3.12 7.12
N LYS A 9 -5.83 2.27 6.19
CA LYS A 9 -5.36 0.88 6.09
C LYS A 9 -3.91 0.79 5.66
N LEU A 10 -3.48 1.59 4.68
CA LEU A 10 -2.06 1.69 4.29
C LEU A 10 -1.17 2.10 5.47
N ARG A 11 -1.60 3.10 6.28
CA ARG A 11 -0.88 3.53 7.49
C ARG A 11 -0.83 2.45 8.55
N THR A 12 -1.94 1.75 8.78
CA THR A 12 -2.02 0.65 9.74
C THR A 12 -1.07 -0.48 9.33
N HIS A 13 -1.06 -0.83 8.04
CA HIS A 13 -0.16 -1.83 7.50
C HIS A 13 1.31 -1.42 7.61
N ALA A 14 1.65 -0.18 7.26
CA ALA A 14 3.00 0.36 7.44
C ALA A 14 3.47 0.28 8.90
N THR A 15 2.57 0.57 9.84
CA THR A 15 2.85 0.50 11.28
C THR A 15 3.09 -0.94 11.73
N SER A 16 2.27 -1.89 11.27
CA SER A 16 2.49 -3.32 11.53
C SER A 16 3.85 -3.78 10.99
N LEU A 17 4.17 -3.40 9.74
CA LEU A 17 5.41 -3.78 9.09
C LEU A 17 6.64 -3.17 9.80
N ALA A 18 6.51 -1.94 10.30
CA ALA A 18 7.54 -1.29 11.11
C ALA A 18 7.77 -2.01 12.45
N ARG A 19 6.69 -2.46 13.12
CA ARG A 19 6.78 -3.19 14.40
C ARG A 19 7.44 -4.56 14.24
N SER A 20 7.23 -5.24 13.12
CA SER A 20 7.86 -6.52 12.83
C SER A 20 9.35 -6.41 12.46
N GLY A 21 9.95 -5.21 12.46
CA GLY A 21 11.35 -5.02 12.08
C GLY A 21 11.64 -5.35 10.61
N ASN A 22 10.59 -5.43 9.79
CA ASN A 22 10.68 -5.77 8.39
C ASN A 22 11.26 -4.59 7.57
N ASN A 23 11.41 -4.78 6.26
CA ASN A 23 12.10 -3.85 5.37
C ASN A 23 11.60 -2.38 5.51
N LEU A 24 12.45 -1.52 6.11
CA LEU A 24 12.19 -0.08 6.33
C LEU A 24 11.81 0.65 5.04
N TYR A 25 12.33 0.22 3.89
CA TYR A 25 12.00 0.79 2.60
C TYR A 25 10.50 0.66 2.30
N ARG A 26 9.92 -0.53 2.55
CA ARG A 26 8.49 -0.78 2.34
C ARG A 26 7.64 0.03 3.31
N VAL A 27 8.04 0.13 4.58
CA VAL A 27 7.37 0.96 5.59
C VAL A 27 7.26 2.42 5.12
N ARG A 28 8.37 2.99 4.63
CA ARG A 28 8.40 4.35 4.10
C ARG A 28 7.51 4.48 2.87
N ALA A 29 7.57 3.53 1.94
CA ALA A 29 6.73 3.54 0.75
C ALA A 29 5.24 3.51 1.07
N PHE A 30 4.78 2.65 1.98
CA PHE A 30 3.38 2.61 2.39
C PHE A 30 2.91 3.90 3.08
N ARG A 31 3.78 4.54 3.88
CA ARG A 31 3.47 5.84 4.50
C ARG A 31 3.34 6.94 3.45
N GLN A 32 4.25 6.98 2.48
CA GLN A 32 4.22 7.95 1.38
C GLN A 32 2.96 7.74 0.52
N ALA A 33 2.63 6.50 0.17
CA ALA A 33 1.42 6.17 -0.57
C ALA A 33 0.16 6.63 0.17
N ALA A 34 0.06 6.40 1.48
CA ALA A 34 -1.09 6.87 2.25
C ALA A 34 -1.25 8.40 2.23
N MET A 35 -0.15 9.14 2.33
CA MET A 35 -0.19 10.61 2.21
C MET A 35 -0.57 11.04 0.81
N ALA A 36 -0.02 10.40 -0.23
CA ALA A 36 -0.35 10.70 -1.61
C ALA A 36 -1.85 10.48 -1.90
N VAL A 37 -2.42 9.37 -1.39
CA VAL A 37 -3.85 9.06 -1.51
C VAL A 37 -4.74 10.09 -0.81
N LEU A 38 -4.32 10.63 0.34
CA LEU A 38 -5.05 11.68 1.05
C LEU A 38 -4.96 13.04 0.34
N MET A 39 -3.83 13.32 -0.29
CA MET A 39 -3.57 14.57 -1.01
C MET A 39 -4.16 14.59 -2.42
N LEU A 40 -4.52 13.43 -2.96
CA LEU A 40 -5.11 13.31 -4.29
C LEU A 40 -6.53 13.90 -4.30
N PRO A 41 -6.84 14.83 -5.23
CA PRO A 41 -8.18 15.39 -5.38
C PRO A 41 -9.17 14.35 -5.93
N THR A 42 -8.67 13.33 -6.63
CA THR A 42 -9.47 12.28 -7.27
C THR A 42 -9.47 11.02 -6.42
N PRO A 43 -10.62 10.32 -6.29
CA PRO A 43 -10.66 9.05 -5.57
C PRO A 43 -9.79 7.98 -6.23
N VAL A 44 -9.06 7.21 -5.43
CA VAL A 44 -8.23 6.07 -5.91
C VAL A 44 -9.08 5.07 -6.69
N MET A 45 -10.29 4.79 -6.22
CA MET A 45 -11.28 3.96 -6.91
C MET A 45 -11.61 4.48 -8.32
N THR A 46 -11.75 5.79 -8.46
CA THR A 46 -12.05 6.43 -9.75
C THR A 46 -10.83 6.36 -10.67
N MET A 47 -9.63 6.66 -10.17
CA MET A 47 -8.40 6.54 -10.97
C MET A 47 -8.16 5.11 -11.44
N LEU A 48 -8.38 4.12 -10.57
CA LEU A 48 -8.30 2.70 -10.91
C LEU A 48 -9.36 2.29 -11.94
N SER A 49 -10.56 2.85 -11.88
CA SER A 49 -11.64 2.53 -12.82
C SER A 49 -11.43 3.19 -14.19
N ASP A 50 -10.87 4.40 -14.22
CA ASP A 50 -10.65 5.18 -15.45
C ASP A 50 -9.38 4.74 -16.21
N ARG A 51 -8.27 4.61 -15.48
CA ARG A 51 -6.93 4.41 -16.04
C ARG A 51 -6.26 3.12 -15.58
N GLY A 52 -6.82 2.42 -14.59
CA GLY A 52 -6.24 1.20 -14.04
C GLY A 52 -4.99 1.43 -13.19
N ARG A 53 -4.18 0.37 -13.06
CA ARG A 53 -2.90 0.37 -12.32
C ARG A 53 -1.92 1.48 -12.72
N PRO A 54 -1.70 1.81 -14.01
CA PRO A 54 -0.67 2.80 -14.37
C PRO A 54 -0.96 4.19 -13.78
N ALA A 55 -2.23 4.53 -13.53
CA ALA A 55 -2.62 5.77 -12.87
C ALA A 55 -2.04 5.91 -11.45
N LEU A 56 -1.87 4.78 -10.76
CA LEU A 56 -1.26 4.75 -9.43
C LEU A 56 0.26 4.80 -9.51
N GLU A 57 0.87 4.25 -10.57
CA GLU A 57 2.31 4.31 -10.80
C GLU A 57 2.80 5.72 -11.15
N GLU A 58 1.92 6.55 -11.71
CA GLU A 58 2.19 7.97 -11.98
C GLU A 58 2.20 8.81 -10.69
N VAL A 59 1.67 8.30 -9.57
CA VAL A 59 1.61 9.04 -8.31
C VAL A 59 2.98 9.05 -7.63
N PRO A 60 3.54 10.23 -7.31
CA PRO A 60 4.83 10.31 -6.63
C PRO A 60 4.77 9.64 -5.25
N GLY A 61 5.61 8.63 -5.05
CA GLY A 61 5.64 7.81 -3.83
C GLY A 61 4.91 6.47 -3.95
N ILE A 62 4.23 6.19 -5.06
CA ILE A 62 3.64 4.89 -5.37
C ILE A 62 4.40 4.25 -6.54
N GLY A 63 5.18 3.23 -6.24
CA GLY A 63 5.85 2.42 -7.28
C GLY A 63 4.98 1.28 -7.80
N PRO A 64 5.41 0.58 -8.86
CA PRO A 64 4.66 -0.53 -9.47
C PRO A 64 4.28 -1.64 -8.48
N SER A 65 5.17 -1.99 -7.54
CA SER A 65 4.84 -2.97 -6.50
C SER A 65 3.78 -2.48 -5.51
N LEU A 66 3.68 -1.17 -5.26
CA LEU A 66 2.61 -0.61 -4.44
C LEU A 66 1.31 -0.48 -5.23
N ALA A 67 1.36 -0.08 -6.49
CA ALA A 67 0.19 -0.03 -7.36
C ALA A 67 -0.48 -1.41 -7.47
N GLU A 68 0.32 -2.47 -7.67
CA GLU A 68 -0.17 -3.85 -7.66
C GLU A 68 -0.81 -4.22 -6.31
N THR A 69 -0.15 -3.86 -5.20
CA THR A 69 -0.68 -4.10 -3.85
C THR A 69 -2.00 -3.36 -3.61
N ILE A 70 -2.11 -2.11 -4.04
CA ILE A 70 -3.30 -1.28 -3.87
C ILE A 70 -4.44 -1.82 -4.75
N ASP A 71 -4.15 -2.21 -5.99
CA ASP A 71 -5.12 -2.82 -6.90
C ASP A 71 -5.67 -4.14 -6.32
N GLU A 72 -4.79 -5.04 -5.86
CA GLU A 72 -5.20 -6.27 -5.16
C GLU A 72 -6.06 -5.96 -3.93
N PHE A 73 -5.68 -4.95 -3.16
CA PHE A 73 -6.43 -4.50 -2.00
C PHE A 73 -7.84 -3.99 -2.37
N THR A 74 -7.97 -3.23 -3.47
CA THR A 74 -9.29 -2.76 -3.94
C THR A 74 -10.16 -3.86 -4.53
N ARG A 75 -9.57 -4.89 -5.17
CA ARG A 75 -10.33 -6.02 -5.73
C ARG A 75 -10.74 -7.06 -4.70
N THR A 76 -9.84 -7.37 -3.76
CA THR A 76 -9.99 -8.56 -2.89
C THR A 76 -10.50 -8.17 -1.50
N GLY A 77 -10.37 -6.91 -1.09
CA GLY A 77 -10.68 -6.44 0.26
C GLY A 77 -9.70 -6.93 1.35
N ASP A 78 -8.86 -7.90 1.01
CA ASP A 78 -7.84 -8.52 1.86
C ASP A 78 -6.53 -8.61 1.08
N TRP A 79 -5.43 -8.15 1.68
CA TRP A 79 -4.10 -8.22 1.06
C TRP A 79 -3.34 -9.40 1.67
N LYS A 80 -2.72 -10.22 0.82
CA LYS A 80 -1.62 -11.07 1.25
C LYS A 80 -0.31 -10.36 0.95
N PRO A 81 0.50 -10.00 1.96
CA PRO A 81 1.88 -9.71 1.68
C PRO A 81 2.44 -10.91 0.92
N ARG A 82 2.97 -10.70 -0.29
CA ARG A 82 4.07 -11.53 -0.79
C ARG A 82 5.26 -11.27 0.13
N THR A 83 5.16 -11.77 1.36
CA THR A 83 6.30 -11.97 2.22
C THR A 83 7.11 -13.03 1.48
N LYS A 84 8.22 -12.61 0.87
CA LYS A 84 9.27 -13.60 0.64
C LYS A 84 9.74 -13.94 2.05
N SER A 85 9.19 -15.02 2.60
CA SER A 85 9.58 -15.57 3.90
C SER A 85 11.10 -15.63 3.97
N ARG A 86 11.66 -14.70 4.74
CA ARG A 86 12.93 -14.89 5.43
C ARG A 86 12.73 -14.57 6.90
N ASP A 87 11.60 -14.97 7.45
CA ASP A 87 11.45 -15.06 8.90
C ASP A 87 11.89 -16.47 9.30
N ALA A 88 13.22 -16.66 9.24
CA ALA A 88 13.90 -17.62 10.07
C ALA A 88 13.70 -17.15 11.52
N PHE A 89 12.60 -17.61 12.09
CA PHE A 89 12.53 -18.20 13.42
C PHE A 89 13.67 -17.80 14.38
N CYS A 90 13.63 -16.57 14.90
CA CYS A 90 14.35 -16.26 16.13
C CYS A 90 13.40 -16.60 17.29
N ARG A 91 13.28 -17.90 17.59
CA ARG A 91 12.80 -18.35 18.90
C ARG A 91 14.01 -18.61 19.79
N ARG A 92 14.05 -17.82 20.85
CA ARG A 92 14.72 -18.03 22.15
C ARG A 92 16.22 -17.76 22.20
#